data_AF-A0A926UG06-F1
#
_entry.id   AF-A0A926UG06-F1
#
_cell.length_a   1.000
_cell.length_b   1.000
_cell.length_c   1.000
_cell.angle_alpha   90.00
_cell.angle_beta   90.00
_cell.angle_gamma   90.00
#
_symmetry.space_group_name_H-M   'P 1'
#
loop_
_entity.id
_entity.type
_entity.pdbx_description
1 polymer ?
#
loop_
_entity_poly.entity_id
_entity_poly.type
_entity_poly.pdbx_seq_one_letter_code
_entity_poly.pdbx_strand_id
1 'polypeptide(L)'
;MTLKVKRLNAEQPKIGKLVRELRQAMNLSQEKFADAIGMTFPSINRWENGHAIPSPLALQQIDTLLKQLGERGEALRTKYFPEGEPKS
;
A
#
# COMPACT_ATOMS: atom_id res chain seq x y z
N MET A 1 -3.47 -20.66 16.28
CA MET A 1 -4.22 -19.47 15.81
C MET A 1 -3.40 -18.77 14.74
N THR A 2 -3.51 -19.20 13.49
CA THR A 2 -2.76 -18.58 12.39
C THR A 2 -3.58 -17.40 11.89
N LEU A 3 -3.18 -16.18 12.27
CA LEU A 3 -3.69 -14.97 11.64
C LEU A 3 -3.42 -15.11 10.13
N LYS A 4 -4.47 -15.39 9.34
CA LYS A 4 -4.38 -15.36 7.89
C LYS A 4 -3.93 -13.95 7.54
N VAL A 5 -2.66 -13.81 7.17
CA VAL A 5 -2.09 -12.51 6.78
C VAL A 5 -3.00 -11.98 5.67
N LYS A 6 -3.64 -10.87 5.98
CA LYS A 6 -4.65 -10.17 5.19
C LYS A 6 -3.95 -9.53 3.98
N ARG A 7 -3.48 -10.35 3.03
CA ARG A 7 -2.51 -9.93 1.98
C ARG A 7 -3.03 -8.74 1.18
N LEU A 8 -2.21 -7.70 1.04
CA LEU A 8 -2.35 -6.74 -0.05
C LEU A 8 -2.15 -7.49 -1.36
N ASN A 9 -3.07 -7.32 -2.31
CA ASN A 9 -2.87 -7.84 -3.65
C ASN A 9 -2.05 -6.82 -4.45
N ALA A 10 -0.99 -7.26 -5.12
CA ALA A 10 -0.06 -6.37 -5.82
C ALA A 10 -0.56 -6.03 -7.24
N GLU A 11 -1.85 -5.76 -7.40
CA GLU A 11 -2.46 -5.50 -8.70
C GLU A 11 -2.57 -4.00 -8.97
N GLN A 12 -2.17 -3.59 -10.17
CA GLN A 12 -2.42 -2.24 -10.66
C GLN A 12 -3.82 -2.11 -11.29
N PRO A 13 -4.46 -0.93 -11.20
CA PRO A 13 -3.97 0.29 -10.57
C PRO A 13 -4.23 0.36 -9.04
N LYS A 14 -4.83 -0.69 -8.45
CA LYS A 14 -5.31 -0.68 -7.06
C LYS A 14 -4.18 -0.41 -6.06
N ILE A 15 -3.07 -1.14 -6.17
CA ILE A 15 -1.93 -0.98 -5.24
C ILE A 15 -1.28 0.40 -5.37
N GLY A 16 -1.16 0.93 -6.59
CA GLY A 16 -0.64 2.28 -6.82
C GLY A 16 -1.51 3.38 -6.20
N LYS A 17 -2.84 3.26 -6.37
CA LYS A 17 -3.80 4.18 -5.76
C LYS A 17 -3.78 4.09 -4.23
N LEU A 18 -3.71 2.89 -3.66
CA LEU A 18 -3.56 2.69 -2.21
C LEU A 18 -2.29 3.36 -1.67
N VAL A 19 -1.15 3.18 -2.33
CA VAL A 19 0.12 3.81 -1.93
C VAL A 19 -0.02 5.35 -1.92
N ARG A 20 -0.63 5.91 -2.97
CA ARG A 20 -0.87 7.36 -3.07
C ARG A 20 -1.75 7.89 -1.94
N GLU A 21 -2.88 7.23 -1.66
CA GLU A 21 -3.78 7.68 -0.61
C GLU A 21 -3.19 7.49 0.79
N LEU A 22 -2.46 6.41 1.03
CA LEU A 22 -1.72 6.20 2.28
C LEU A 22 -0.70 7.32 2.50
N ARG A 23 0.09 7.64 1.48
CA ARG A 23 1.06 8.75 1.53
C ARG A 23 0.39 10.09 1.82
N GLN A 24 -0.71 10.39 1.13
CA GLN A 24 -1.48 11.62 1.34
C GLN A 24 -2.11 11.67 2.74
N ALA A 25 -2.54 10.52 3.28
CA ALA A 25 -3.07 10.43 4.63
C ALA A 25 -2.03 10.80 5.71
N MET A 26 -0.75 10.56 5.41
CA MET A 26 0.39 10.93 6.25
C MET A 26 0.95 12.32 5.92
N ASN A 27 0.38 13.03 4.94
CA ASN A 27 0.84 14.33 4.45
C ASN A 27 2.32 14.34 3.98
N LEU A 28 2.75 13.27 3.31
CA LEU A 28 4.13 13.12 2.83
C LEU A 28 4.26 13.36 1.32
N SER A 29 5.41 13.87 0.88
CA SER A 29 5.84 13.82 -0.52
C SER A 29 6.21 12.39 -0.90
N GLN A 30 6.33 12.08 -2.20
CA GLN A 30 6.75 10.76 -2.65
C GLN A 30 8.16 10.40 -2.12
N GLU A 31 9.06 11.37 -2.05
CA GLU A 31 10.41 11.20 -1.47
C GLU A 31 10.35 10.86 0.01
N LYS A 32 9.67 11.67 0.82
CA LYS A 32 9.54 11.41 2.27
C LYS A 32 8.84 10.09 2.57
N PHE A 33 7.87 9.71 1.73
CA PHE A 33 7.22 8.42 1.85
C PHE A 33 8.17 7.27 1.49
N ALA A 34 8.99 7.42 0.45
CA ALA A 34 10.00 6.45 0.08
C ALA A 34 10.98 6.23 1.25
N ASP A 35 11.48 7.31 1.85
CA ASP A 35 12.36 7.27 3.03
C ASP A 35 11.69 6.54 4.20
N ALA A 36 10.40 6.83 4.46
CA ALA A 36 9.65 6.22 5.56
C ALA A 36 9.49 4.69 5.43
N ILE A 37 9.51 4.15 4.21
CA ILE A 37 9.41 2.70 3.96
C ILE A 37 10.71 2.06 3.46
N GLY A 38 11.84 2.79 3.49
CA GLY A 38 13.15 2.31 3.04
C GLY A 38 13.21 2.00 1.54
N MET A 39 12.43 2.71 0.72
CA MET A 39 12.38 2.57 -0.73
C MET A 39 12.91 3.83 -1.40
N THR A 40 12.97 3.82 -2.74
CA THR A 40 13.42 4.98 -3.52
C THR A 40 12.24 5.74 -4.11
N PHE A 41 12.39 7.05 -4.28
CA PHE A 41 11.40 7.89 -4.95
C PHE A 41 10.94 7.32 -6.32
N PRO A 42 11.84 6.88 -7.23
CA PRO A 42 11.41 6.30 -8.51
C PRO A 42 10.52 5.07 -8.35
N SER A 43 10.70 4.26 -7.30
CA SER A 43 9.81 3.13 -7.01
C SER A 43 8.41 3.61 -6.66
N ILE A 44 8.28 4.58 -5.74
CA ILE A 44 6.98 5.16 -5.38
C ILE A 44 6.30 5.76 -6.61
N ASN A 45 7.02 6.55 -7.41
CA ASN A 45 6.49 7.18 -8.61
C ASN A 45 5.98 6.15 -9.62
N ARG A 46 6.72 5.05 -9.86
CA ARG A 46 6.25 3.98 -10.75
C ARG A 46 5.03 3.25 -10.20
N TRP A 47 4.95 3.01 -8.90
CA TRP A 47 3.79 2.36 -8.28
C TRP A 47 2.56 3.25 -8.36
N GLU A 48 2.64 4.51 -7.95
CA GLU A 48 1.50 5.43 -7.97
C GLU A 48 0.94 5.68 -9.38
N ASN A 49 1.77 5.56 -10.41
CA ASN A 49 1.37 5.72 -11.81
C ASN A 49 1.06 4.40 -12.54
N GLY A 50 1.05 3.26 -11.85
CA GLY A 50 0.65 1.99 -12.46
C GLY A 50 1.75 1.26 -13.26
N HIS A 51 2.98 1.78 -13.30
CA HIS A 51 4.07 1.27 -14.14
C HIS A 51 4.83 0.08 -13.53
N ALA A 52 4.69 -0.18 -12.23
CA ALA A 52 5.31 -1.31 -11.55
C ALA A 52 4.51 -1.69 -10.31
N ILE A 53 4.73 -2.89 -9.78
CA ILE A 53 4.12 -3.34 -8.53
C ILE A 53 5.16 -3.35 -7.40
N PRO A 54 4.78 -3.15 -6.13
CA PRO A 54 5.72 -3.23 -5.01
C PRO A 54 6.25 -4.65 -4.82
N SER A 55 7.51 -4.77 -4.38
CA SER A 55 8.10 -6.05 -4.00
C SER A 55 7.45 -6.61 -2.72
N PRO A 56 7.64 -7.90 -2.39
CA PRO A 56 7.13 -8.46 -1.14
C PRO A 56 7.56 -7.68 0.11
N LEU A 57 8.82 -7.23 0.16
CA LEU A 57 9.33 -6.41 1.26
C LEU A 57 8.60 -5.05 1.33
N ALA A 58 8.40 -4.39 0.18
CA ALA A 58 7.67 -3.13 0.15
C ALA A 58 6.20 -3.30 0.58
N LEU A 59 5.54 -4.39 0.18
CA LEU A 59 4.18 -4.71 0.62
C LEU A 59 4.10 -4.90 2.14
N GLN A 60 5.12 -5.52 2.76
CA GLN A 60 5.19 -5.64 4.23
C GLN A 60 5.34 -4.28 4.92
N GLN A 61 6.13 -3.37 4.35
CA GLN A 61 6.26 -2.01 4.89
C GLN A 61 4.96 -1.22 4.76
N ILE A 62 4.29 -1.31 3.60
CA ILE A 62 2.98 -0.68 3.38
C ILE A 62 1.94 -1.23 4.36
N ASP A 63 1.88 -2.55 4.56
CA ASP A 63 0.97 -3.18 5.53
C ASP A 63 1.26 -2.75 6.98
N THR A 64 2.53 -2.59 7.32
CA THR A 64 2.95 -2.04 8.64
C THR A 64 2.43 -0.63 8.84
N LEU A 65 2.60 0.26 7.85
CA LEU A 65 2.09 1.62 7.93
C LEU A 65 0.56 1.67 8.01
N LEU A 66 -0.15 0.85 7.23
CA LEU A 66 -1.62 0.77 7.31
C LEU A 66 -2.07 0.41 8.73
N LYS A 67 -1.42 -0.57 9.37
CA LYS A 67 -1.74 -0.95 10.76
C LYS A 67 -1.48 0.18 11.75
N GLN A 68 -0.39 0.95 11.57
CA GLN A 68 -0.08 2.10 12.42
C GLN A 68 -1.10 3.23 12.31
N LEU A 69 -1.78 3.36 11.16
CA LEU A 69 -2.86 4.33 10.96
C LEU A 69 -4.20 3.92 11.60
N GLY A 70 -4.30 2.74 12.22
CA GLY A 70 -5.49 2.27 12.91
C GLY A 70 -6.71 2.18 11.99
N GLU A 71 -7.86 2.68 12.44
CA GLU A 71 -9.14 2.64 11.69
C GLU A 71 -9.01 3.25 10.29
N ARG A 72 -8.25 4.33 10.14
CA ARG A 72 -8.03 4.99 8.85
C ARG A 72 -7.27 4.09 7.88
N GLY A 73 -6.30 3.33 8.38
CA GLY A 73 -5.55 2.37 7.57
C GLY A 73 -6.38 1.18 7.14
N GLU A 74 -7.22 0.62 8.03
CA GLU A 74 -8.13 -0.48 7.66
C GLU A 74 -9.20 0.00 6.66
N ALA A 75 -9.67 1.24 6.77
CA ALA A 75 -10.58 1.84 5.79
C ALA A 75 -9.93 1.92 4.40
N LEU A 76 -8.68 2.38 4.30
CA LEU A 76 -7.92 2.39 3.04
C LEU A 76 -7.74 0.97 2.49
N ARG A 77 -7.36 0.03 3.34
CA ARG A 77 -7.17 -1.38 2.95
C ARG A 77 -8.46 -1.95 2.37
N THR A 78 -9.60 -1.76 3.03
CA THR A 78 -10.91 -2.25 2.62
C THR A 78 -11.40 -1.58 1.33
N LYS A 79 -11.13 -0.28 1.18
CA LYS A 79 -11.50 0.48 -0.04
C LYS A 79 -10.87 -0.10 -1.31
N TYR A 80 -9.63 -0.58 -1.24
CA TYR A 80 -8.90 -1.08 -2.41
C TYR A 80 -8.90 -2.60 -2.54
N PHE A 81 -9.01 -3.32 -1.42
CA PHE A 81 -8.98 -4.79 -1.36
C PHE A 81 -10.08 -5.30 -0.39
N PRO A 82 -11.37 -5.12 -0.75
CA PRO A 82 -12.47 -5.59 0.09
C PRO A 82 -12.48 -7.12 0.17
N GLU A 83 -12.87 -7.66 1.32
CA GLU A 83 -13.02 -9.10 1.47
C GLU A 83 -14.17 -9.61 0.58
N GLY A 84 -13.87 -10.60 -0.26
CA GLY A 84 -14.88 -11.23 -1.13
C GLY A 84 -14.87 -10.80 -2.60
N GLU A 85 -13.88 -10.03 -3.07
CA GLU A 85 -13.69 -9.89 -4.52
C GLU A 85 -13.41 -11.27 -5.15
N PRO A 86 -14.21 -11.71 -6.13
CA PRO A 86 -13.91 -12.92 -6.87
C PRO A 86 -12.56 -12.70 -7.58
N LYS A 87 -11.61 -13.60 -7.33
CA LYS A 87 -10.39 -13.69 -8.14
C LYS A 87 -10.85 -13.93 -9.57
N SER A 88 -10.67 -12.93 -10.43
CA SER A 88 -10.88 -13.10 -11.87
C SER A 88 -9.77 -13.95 -12.47
#